data_AF-A0A2T3ZG79-F1
#
_entry.id   AF-A0A2T3ZG79-F1
#
_cell.length_a   1.000
_cell.length_b   1.000
_cell.length_c   1.000
_cell.angle_alpha   90.00
_cell.angle_beta   90.00
_cell.angle_gamma   90.00
#
_symmetry.space_group_name_H-M   'P 1'
#
loop_
_entity.id
_entity.type
_entity.pdbx_description
1 polymer ?
#
loop_
_entity_poly.entity_id
_entity_poly.type
_entity_poly.pdbx_seq_one_letter_code
_entity_poly.pdbx_strand_id
1 'polypeptide(L)'
;MQTKNFAALALVALAQFSVGVFANSGYAASCKNIQIYPPDGNTNYWKIAADCTNNAQQTNLNTKINIDSCFSNSNGSLVAQLNGSFGSSCTNVILTGTVLSASCRNTAGASINTSIDTNNVIGNANGALYCFNQGAL
;
A
#
# COMPACT_ATOMS: atom_id res chain seq x y z
N MET A 1 11.68 58.01 37.37
CA MET A 1 12.34 56.78 37.87
C MET A 1 11.29 55.67 37.87
N GLN A 2 11.31 54.77 36.88
CA GLN A 2 11.90 53.41 36.94
C GLN A 2 11.11 52.50 37.91
N THR A 3 10.60 51.31 37.56
CA THR A 3 11.12 50.26 36.66
C THR A 3 10.03 49.32 36.13
N LYS A 4 10.31 48.69 34.98
CA LYS A 4 9.58 47.61 34.31
C LYS A 4 9.79 46.23 34.96
N ASN A 5 8.85 45.32 34.67
CA ASN A 5 8.94 43.85 34.51
C ASN A 5 9.51 42.98 35.64
N PHE A 6 8.73 41.97 36.03
CA PHE A 6 9.23 40.58 36.13
C PHE A 6 8.18 39.61 35.58
N ALA A 7 8.59 38.87 34.55
CA ALA A 7 7.88 37.76 33.96
C ALA A 7 7.81 36.60 34.96
N ALA A 8 6.64 35.94 35.07
CA ALA A 8 6.51 34.66 35.76
C ALA A 8 6.37 33.52 34.74
N LEU A 9 7.22 32.53 34.94
CA LEU A 9 7.51 31.35 34.13
C LEU A 9 6.30 30.42 33.94
N ALA A 10 6.13 30.02 32.68
CA ALA A 10 5.88 28.66 32.17
C ALA A 10 4.88 27.71 32.86
N LEU A 11 3.83 27.37 32.11
CA LEU A 11 3.44 25.97 31.93
C LEU A 11 3.11 25.75 30.44
N VAL A 12 4.14 25.51 29.63
CA VAL A 12 3.93 24.99 28.28
C VAL A 12 3.53 23.54 28.46
N ALA A 13 2.22 23.27 28.49
CA ALA A 13 1.71 21.94 28.26
C ALA A 13 2.12 21.57 26.83
N LEU A 14 3.25 20.88 26.68
CA LEU A 14 3.58 20.13 25.49
C LEU A 14 2.52 19.03 25.39
N ALA A 15 1.37 19.37 24.80
CA ALA A 15 0.45 18.38 24.29
C ALA A 15 1.29 17.50 23.38
N GLN A 16 1.50 16.28 23.82
CA GLN A 16 2.19 15.26 23.06
C GLN A 16 1.35 15.07 21.81
N PHE A 17 1.76 15.69 20.70
CA PHE A 17 1.32 15.26 19.39
C PHE A 17 1.88 13.85 19.24
N SER A 18 1.11 12.85 19.68
CA SER A 18 1.22 11.54 19.10
C SER A 18 0.94 11.76 17.62
N VAL A 19 2.00 11.87 16.83
CA VAL A 19 1.91 11.59 15.40
C VAL A 19 1.43 10.14 15.33
N GLY A 20 0.11 9.97 15.32
CA GLY A 20 -0.48 8.73 14.91
C GLY A 20 0.04 8.53 13.50
N VAL A 21 1.02 7.63 13.34
CA VAL A 21 1.26 7.05 12.03
C VAL A 21 -0.06 6.36 11.71
N PHE A 22 -0.90 7.02 10.91
CA PHE A 22 -1.98 6.32 10.26
C PHE A 22 -1.29 5.23 9.46
N ALA A 23 -1.60 3.98 9.76
CA ALA A 23 -1.27 2.91 8.84
C ALA A 23 -2.05 3.26 7.55
N ASN A 24 -1.36 3.87 6.58
CA ASN A 24 -1.87 4.13 5.22
C ASN A 24 -1.93 2.83 4.37
N SER A 25 -1.74 1.71 5.04
CA SER A 25 -1.87 0.33 4.60
C SER A 25 -3.12 -0.28 5.25
N GLY A 26 -3.48 -1.50 4.88
CA GLY A 26 -4.53 -2.22 5.59
C GLY A 26 -5.89 -2.20 4.89
N TYR A 27 -5.93 -2.13 3.56
CA TYR A 27 -7.20 -2.10 2.82
C TYR A 27 -8.16 -3.24 3.20
N ALA A 28 -7.65 -4.43 3.56
CA ALA A 28 -8.50 -5.56 3.94
C ALA A 28 -9.32 -5.35 5.22
N ALA A 29 -8.99 -4.35 6.05
CA ALA A 29 -9.80 -3.98 7.20
C ALA A 29 -11.13 -3.31 6.81
N SER A 30 -11.20 -2.69 5.63
CA SER A 30 -12.36 -1.91 5.17
C SER A 30 -12.85 -2.30 3.77
N CYS A 31 -12.19 -3.26 3.12
CA CYS A 31 -12.56 -3.81 1.84
C CYS A 31 -12.89 -5.31 1.93
N LYS A 32 -13.80 -5.77 1.08
CA LYS A 32 -14.25 -7.16 0.97
C LYS A 32 -14.19 -7.62 -0.48
N ASN A 33 -14.47 -8.91 -0.72
CA ASN A 33 -14.52 -9.49 -2.07
C ASN A 33 -13.24 -9.22 -2.87
N ILE A 34 -12.09 -9.31 -2.18
CA ILE A 34 -10.76 -9.01 -2.70
C ILE A 34 -10.39 -10.08 -3.71
N GLN A 35 -10.13 -9.69 -4.96
CA GLN A 35 -9.77 -10.58 -6.06
C GLN A 35 -8.62 -9.99 -6.87
N ILE A 36 -7.84 -10.85 -7.51
CA ILE A 36 -6.79 -10.46 -8.46
C ILE A 36 -7.24 -10.79 -9.89
N TYR A 37 -6.92 -9.90 -10.83
CA TYR A 37 -7.18 -10.08 -12.26
C TYR A 37 -5.87 -9.95 -13.04
N PRO A 38 -5.60 -10.87 -14.00
CA PRO A 38 -4.47 -10.75 -14.90
C PRO A 38 -4.63 -9.57 -15.86
N PRO A 39 -3.54 -9.16 -16.54
CA PRO A 39 -3.63 -8.37 -17.76
C PRO A 39 -4.62 -9.00 -18.74
N ASP A 40 -5.38 -8.17 -19.45
CA ASP A 40 -6.42 -8.57 -20.38
C ASP A 40 -6.33 -7.74 -21.69
N GLY A 41 -7.25 -7.98 -22.63
CA GLY A 41 -7.27 -7.24 -23.91
C GLY A 41 -7.50 -5.73 -23.79
N ASN A 42 -7.88 -5.23 -22.61
CA ASN A 42 -8.12 -3.80 -22.35
C ASN A 42 -6.98 -3.15 -21.56
N THR A 43 -6.21 -3.93 -20.80
CA THR A 43 -5.18 -3.43 -19.88
C THR A 43 -4.00 -4.39 -19.81
N ASN A 44 -2.79 -3.86 -19.86
CA ASN A 44 -1.54 -4.63 -19.87
C ASN A 44 -0.89 -4.77 -18.48
N TYR A 45 -1.67 -4.72 -17.40
CA TYR A 45 -1.16 -4.74 -16.02
C TYR A 45 -2.03 -5.60 -15.10
N TRP A 46 -1.45 -6.12 -14.02
CA TRP A 46 -2.19 -6.85 -12.99
C TRP A 46 -3.04 -5.91 -12.14
N LYS A 47 -4.21 -6.38 -11.73
CA LYS A 47 -5.18 -5.59 -10.97
C LYS A 47 -5.63 -6.33 -9.72
N ILE A 48 -5.81 -5.60 -8.62
CA ILE A 48 -6.66 -6.05 -7.51
C ILE A 48 -7.97 -5.29 -7.60
N ALA A 49 -9.09 -5.99 -7.47
CA ALA A 49 -10.40 -5.39 -7.25
C ALA A 49 -10.96 -5.78 -5.89
N ALA A 50 -11.68 -4.86 -5.25
CA ALA A 50 -12.35 -5.10 -3.98
C ALA A 50 -13.54 -4.15 -3.82
N ASP A 51 -14.46 -4.52 -2.93
CA ASP A 51 -15.58 -3.69 -2.50
C ASP A 51 -15.17 -2.94 -1.23
N CYS A 52 -14.99 -1.63 -1.30
CA CYS A 52 -14.34 -0.84 -0.25
C CYS A 52 -15.29 0.16 0.42
N THR A 53 -15.25 0.21 1.74
CA THR A 53 -16.06 1.14 2.54
C THR A 53 -15.47 2.55 2.48
N ASN A 54 -16.31 3.56 2.27
CA ASN A 54 -15.94 4.98 2.28
C ASN A 54 -16.16 5.63 3.65
N ASN A 55 -15.82 6.91 3.81
CA ASN A 55 -15.92 7.61 5.09
C ASN A 55 -17.38 7.85 5.53
N ALA A 56 -18.33 7.76 4.61
CA ALA A 56 -19.77 7.80 4.87
C ALA A 56 -20.36 6.41 5.18
N GLN A 57 -19.52 5.39 5.39
CA GLN A 57 -19.91 3.99 5.65
C GLN A 57 -20.67 3.33 4.49
N GLN A 58 -20.54 3.87 3.27
CA GLN A 58 -21.10 3.28 2.06
C GLN A 58 -20.03 2.41 1.39
N THR A 59 -20.46 1.35 0.69
CA THR A 59 -19.54 0.46 -0.03
C THR A 59 -19.43 0.87 -1.50
N ASN A 60 -18.23 1.23 -1.93
CA ASN A 60 -17.89 1.35 -3.33
C ASN A 60 -17.58 -0.04 -3.88
N LEU A 61 -18.41 -0.51 -4.81
CA LEU A 61 -18.24 -1.84 -5.39
C LEU A 61 -17.17 -1.82 -6.48
N ASN A 62 -16.41 -2.92 -6.57
CA ASN A 62 -15.48 -3.19 -7.65
C ASN A 62 -14.44 -2.07 -7.88
N THR A 63 -13.97 -1.45 -6.78
CA THR A 63 -12.84 -0.53 -6.81
C THR A 63 -11.60 -1.29 -7.27
N LYS A 64 -10.85 -0.76 -8.24
CA LYS A 64 -9.70 -1.43 -8.84
C LYS A 64 -8.43 -0.64 -8.63
N ILE A 65 -7.32 -1.34 -8.49
CA ILE A 65 -5.98 -0.76 -8.46
C ILE A 65 -5.05 -1.52 -9.39
N ASN A 66 -4.20 -0.78 -10.11
CA ASN A 66 -3.09 -1.33 -10.89
C ASN A 66 -1.95 -1.70 -9.93
N ILE A 67 -1.74 -2.99 -9.70
CA ILE A 67 -0.69 -3.45 -8.76
C ILE A 67 0.71 -3.51 -9.39
N ASP A 68 0.83 -3.43 -10.72
CA ASP A 68 2.13 -3.20 -11.37
C ASP A 68 2.72 -1.85 -10.97
N SER A 69 1.88 -0.87 -10.61
CA SER A 69 2.36 0.43 -10.10
C SER A 69 2.77 0.39 -8.63
N CYS A 70 2.64 -0.74 -7.95
CA CYS A 70 2.81 -0.86 -6.49
C CYS A 70 3.93 -1.78 -6.07
N PHE A 71 4.30 -2.72 -6.94
CA PHE A 71 5.31 -3.73 -6.65
C PHE A 71 6.35 -3.80 -7.77
N SER A 72 7.58 -4.12 -7.40
CA SER A 72 8.68 -4.43 -8.32
C SER A 72 9.26 -5.81 -8.03
N ASN A 73 10.02 -6.31 -9.00
CA ASN A 73 10.89 -7.46 -8.83
C ASN A 73 12.33 -6.96 -8.60
N SER A 74 12.82 -7.11 -7.36
CA SER A 74 14.21 -6.82 -6.99
C SER A 74 14.99 -8.13 -6.89
N ASN A 75 15.68 -8.50 -7.96
CA ASN A 75 16.53 -9.70 -8.04
C ASN A 75 15.83 -11.00 -7.61
N GLY A 76 14.58 -11.20 -8.03
CA GLY A 76 13.75 -12.35 -7.67
C GLY A 76 12.89 -12.16 -6.41
N SER A 77 13.07 -11.04 -5.69
CA SER A 77 12.24 -10.67 -4.55
C SER A 77 11.13 -9.73 -4.99
N LEU A 78 9.88 -10.07 -4.66
CA LEU A 78 8.75 -9.17 -4.84
C LEU A 78 8.76 -8.13 -3.71
N VAL A 79 8.90 -6.86 -4.07
CA VAL A 79 9.04 -5.74 -3.12
C VAL A 79 8.01 -4.67 -3.41
N ALA A 80 7.65 -3.90 -2.39
CA ALA A 80 6.84 -2.70 -2.55
C ALA A 80 7.68 -1.60 -3.22
N GLN A 81 7.23 -1.09 -4.35
CA GLN A 81 7.89 -0.02 -5.07
C GLN A 81 6.90 0.64 -6.01
N LEU A 82 6.75 1.96 -5.88
CA LEU A 82 5.94 2.74 -6.81
C LEU A 82 6.51 2.65 -8.23
N ASN A 83 5.63 2.44 -9.20
CA ASN A 83 5.97 2.22 -10.61
C ASN A 83 6.94 1.04 -10.81
N GLY A 84 6.85 0.01 -9.97
CA GLY A 84 7.80 -1.09 -9.93
C GLY A 84 7.69 -2.10 -11.08
N SER A 85 6.52 -2.23 -11.70
CA SER A 85 6.22 -3.12 -12.83
C SER A 85 6.65 -4.58 -12.63
N PHE A 86 6.33 -5.18 -11.47
CA PHE A 86 6.67 -6.58 -11.20
C PHE A 86 6.12 -7.56 -12.26
N GLY A 87 4.95 -7.26 -12.85
CA GLY A 87 4.31 -8.09 -13.87
C GLY A 87 5.14 -8.31 -15.14
N SER A 88 6.14 -7.47 -15.39
CA SER A 88 7.08 -7.61 -16.51
C SER A 88 8.03 -8.80 -16.38
N SER A 89 8.27 -9.29 -15.16
CA SER A 89 9.31 -10.29 -14.88
C SER A 89 8.92 -11.34 -13.85
N CYS A 90 7.68 -11.27 -13.35
CA CYS A 90 7.08 -12.27 -12.47
C CYS A 90 5.96 -13.02 -13.17
N THR A 91 5.87 -14.33 -12.93
CA THR A 91 4.84 -15.23 -13.45
C THR A 91 4.15 -15.97 -12.30
N ASN A 92 3.16 -16.82 -12.61
CA ASN A 92 2.41 -17.62 -11.64
C ASN A 92 1.84 -16.77 -10.48
N VAL A 93 1.31 -15.59 -10.82
CA VAL A 93 0.83 -14.61 -9.86
C VAL A 93 -0.50 -15.06 -9.28
N ILE A 94 -0.56 -15.21 -7.95
CA ILE A 94 -1.72 -15.69 -7.20
C ILE A 94 -1.91 -14.82 -5.96
N LEU A 95 -3.16 -14.48 -5.64
CA LEU A 95 -3.52 -13.80 -4.40
C LEU A 95 -4.33 -14.76 -3.51
N THR A 96 -3.87 -15.03 -2.29
CA THR A 96 -4.59 -15.80 -1.28
C THR A 96 -4.81 -14.93 -0.04
N GLY A 97 -6.06 -14.55 0.23
CA GLY A 97 -6.36 -13.50 1.20
C GLY A 97 -5.74 -12.17 0.74
N THR A 98 -4.71 -11.71 1.44
CA THR A 98 -3.91 -10.53 1.06
C THR A 98 -2.48 -10.88 0.67
N VAL A 99 -2.10 -12.17 0.70
CA VAL A 99 -0.75 -12.59 0.33
C VAL A 99 -0.68 -12.78 -1.17
N LEU A 100 0.11 -11.92 -1.83
CA LEU A 100 0.43 -11.99 -3.25
C LEU A 100 1.70 -12.82 -3.41
N SER A 101 1.57 -13.97 -4.08
CA SER A 101 2.66 -14.88 -4.39
C SER A 101 2.94 -14.86 -5.89
N ALA A 102 4.21 -14.97 -6.26
CA ALA A 102 4.64 -15.04 -7.66
C ALA A 102 5.99 -15.74 -7.79
N SER A 103 6.34 -16.12 -9.02
CA SER A 103 7.67 -16.61 -9.41
C SER A 103 8.39 -15.51 -10.20
N CYS A 104 9.36 -14.83 -9.59
CA CYS A 104 10.03 -13.65 -10.15
C CYS A 104 11.44 -13.96 -10.65
N ARG A 105 11.81 -13.46 -11.83
CA ARG A 105 13.13 -13.71 -12.43
C ARG A 105 14.21 -12.88 -11.75
N ASN A 106 15.29 -13.51 -11.29
CA ASN A 106 16.47 -12.82 -10.75
C ASN A 106 17.46 -12.41 -11.85
N THR A 107 18.53 -11.68 -11.51
CA THR A 107 19.53 -11.19 -12.48
C THR A 107 20.35 -12.32 -13.12
N ALA A 108 20.45 -13.48 -12.45
CA ALA A 108 21.05 -14.70 -12.99
C ALA A 108 20.11 -15.47 -13.94
N GLY A 109 18.86 -15.01 -14.11
CA GLY A 109 17.85 -15.61 -14.97
C GLY A 109 17.05 -16.76 -14.34
N ALA A 110 17.29 -17.10 -13.08
CA ALA A 110 16.51 -18.09 -12.34
C ALA A 110 15.16 -17.49 -11.90
N SER A 111 14.12 -18.33 -11.82
CA SER A 111 12.81 -17.93 -11.29
C SER A 111 12.72 -18.28 -9.80
N ILE A 112 12.47 -17.27 -8.97
CA ILE A 112 12.45 -17.38 -7.51
C ILE A 112 11.02 -17.22 -7.03
N ASN A 113 10.52 -18.17 -6.24
CA ASN A 113 9.23 -18.05 -5.60
C ASN A 113 9.32 -17.02 -4.46
N THR A 114 8.42 -16.06 -4.47
CA THR A 114 8.40 -14.94 -3.53
C THR A 114 6.95 -14.59 -3.20
N SER A 115 6.74 -13.95 -2.05
CA SER A 115 5.44 -13.46 -1.65
C SER A 115 5.54 -12.15 -0.86
N ILE A 116 4.49 -11.36 -0.90
CA ILE A 116 4.34 -10.14 -0.12
C ILE A 116 2.89 -10.00 0.34
N ASP A 117 2.68 -9.51 1.55
CA ASP A 117 1.34 -9.16 2.01
C ASP A 117 0.94 -7.80 1.45
N THR A 118 -0.02 -7.77 0.52
CA THR A 118 -0.51 -6.55 -0.10
C THR A 118 -1.24 -5.65 0.89
N ASN A 119 -1.70 -6.19 2.02
CA ASN A 119 -2.29 -5.39 3.09
C ASN A 119 -1.26 -4.47 3.72
N ASN A 120 0.03 -4.81 3.62
CA ASN A 120 1.15 -3.97 4.01
C ASN A 120 1.63 -3.06 2.87
N VAL A 121 0.89 -2.89 1.76
CA VAL A 121 1.29 -2.00 0.63
C VAL A 121 0.10 -1.21 0.05
N ILE A 122 -1.11 -1.71 0.25
CA ILE A 122 -2.34 -1.13 -0.29
C ILE A 122 -3.22 -0.64 0.86
N GLY A 123 -3.71 0.59 0.70
CA GLY A 123 -4.67 1.23 1.59
C GLY A 123 -6.01 1.46 0.90
N ASN A 124 -7.00 1.85 1.69
CA ASN A 124 -8.30 2.34 1.23
C ASN A 124 -8.49 3.77 1.72
N ALA A 125 -8.61 4.73 0.79
CA ALA A 125 -8.88 6.13 1.06
C ALA A 125 -10.28 6.47 0.53
N ASN A 126 -11.25 6.61 1.45
CA ASN A 126 -12.63 6.97 1.12
C ASN A 126 -13.27 6.06 0.03
N GLY A 127 -13.03 4.75 0.11
CA GLY A 127 -13.55 3.75 -0.83
C GLY A 127 -12.73 3.60 -2.11
N ALA A 128 -11.60 4.32 -2.26
CA ALA A 128 -10.64 4.17 -3.34
C ALA A 128 -9.37 3.46 -2.86
N LEU A 129 -8.96 2.41 -3.57
CA LEU A 129 -7.69 1.72 -3.32
C LEU A 129 -6.53 2.60 -3.78
N TYR A 130 -5.46 2.62 -3.00
CA TYR A 130 -4.20 3.27 -3.39
C TYR A 130 -3.01 2.49 -2.85
N CYS A 131 -1.86 2.65 -3.50
CA CYS A 131 -0.60 2.10 -3.02
C CYS A 131 0.16 3.17 -2.28
N PHE A 132 0.77 2.79 -1.16
CA PHE A 132 1.68 3.70 -0.50
C PHE A 132 3.11 3.46 -0.94
N ASN A 133 3.90 4.52 -0.84
CA ASN A 133 5.32 4.45 -1.00
C ASN A 133 5.91 3.80 0.27
N GLN A 134 6.36 2.55 0.19
CA GLN A 134 7.35 1.99 1.14
C GLN A 134 8.74 2.55 0.80
N GLY A 135 8.82 3.86 0.53
CA GLY A 135 10.06 4.51 0.19
C GLY A 135 10.97 4.52 1.41
N ALA A 136 11.96 3.63 1.40
CA ALA A 136 13.11 3.57 2.30
C ALA A 136 12.79 3.44 3.80
N LEU A 137 13.09 2.26 4.35
CA LEU A 137 13.81 2.20 5.62
C LEU A 137 15.31 2.24 5.33
#